data_AF-A0A7Z0PTZ4-F1
#
_entry.id   AF-A0A7Z0PTZ4-F1
#
_cell.length_a   1.000
_cell.length_b   1.000
_cell.length_c   1.000
_cell.angle_alpha   90.00
_cell.angle_beta   90.00
_cell.angle_gamma   90.00
#
_symmetry.space_group_name_H-M   'P 1'
#
loop_
_entity.id
_entity.type
_entity.pdbx_description
1 polymer ?
#
loop_
_entity_poly.entity_id
_entity_poly.type
_entity_poly.pdbx_seq_one_letter_code
_entity_poly.pdbx_strand_id
1 'polypeptide(L)'
;MRGLRELPGVVWLLAVGVFVNAFVSFVFVFVFLYLTGPRGIEAGAAGLVMGAAGLGLMAGNFTGGWFGDRYGHRRTLLAAAACG
;
A
#
# COMPACT_ATOMS: atom_id res chain seq x y z
N MET A 1 30.87 8.95 8.18
CA MET A 1 29.46 8.84 7.74
C MET A 1 29.46 8.00 6.48
N ARG A 2 29.10 6.71 6.54
CA ARG A 2 29.06 5.85 5.35
C ARG A 2 28.00 6.42 4.39
N GLY A 3 28.41 6.75 3.17
CA GLY A 3 27.56 7.43 2.20
C GLY A 3 26.47 6.49 1.69
N LEU A 4 25.29 7.04 1.36
CA LEU A 4 24.17 6.33 0.73
C LEU A 4 24.59 5.52 -0.53
N ARG A 5 25.70 5.88 -1.16
CA ARG A 5 26.31 5.19 -2.30
C ARG A 5 26.95 3.82 -1.99
N GLU A 6 27.22 3.49 -0.72
CA GLU A 6 27.80 2.19 -0.33
C GLU A 6 26.73 1.10 -0.11
N LEU A 7 25.44 1.45 -0.23
CA LEU A 7 24.35 0.49 -0.02
C LEU A 7 24.25 -0.51 -1.18
N PRO A 8 24.04 -1.81 -0.89
CA PRO A 8 23.81 -2.82 -1.92
C PRO A 8 22.66 -2.43 -2.87
N GLY A 9 22.76 -2.78 -4.15
CA GLY A 9 21.75 -2.42 -5.15
C GLY A 9 20.33 -2.87 -4.81
N VAL A 10 20.17 -3.97 -4.05
CA VAL A 10 18.88 -4.44 -3.53
C VAL A 10 18.23 -3.42 -2.60
N VAL A 11 19.01 -2.73 -1.77
CA VAL A 11 18.47 -1.69 -0.86
C VAL A 11 17.94 -0.51 -1.66
N TRP A 12 18.64 -0.11 -2.73
CA TRP A 12 18.15 0.93 -3.64
C TRP A 12 16.89 0.53 -4.36
N LEU A 13 16.78 -0.74 -4.79
CA LEU A 13 15.56 -1.27 -5.40
C LEU A 13 14.37 -1.20 -4.43
N LEU A 14 14.57 -1.62 -3.18
CA LEU A 14 13.55 -1.53 -2.13
C LEU A 14 13.18 -0.07 -1.83
N ALA A 15 14.16 0.83 -1.76
CA ALA A 15 13.93 2.25 -1.52
C ALA A 15 13.07 2.90 -2.62
N VAL A 16 13.36 2.58 -3.89
CA VAL A 16 12.52 3.03 -5.02
C VAL A 16 11.11 2.44 -4.91
N GLY A 17 10.97 1.15 -4.56
CA GLY A 17 9.67 0.53 -4.34
C GLY A 17 8.85 1.23 -3.25
N VAL A 18 9.47 1.54 -2.11
CA VAL A 18 8.84 2.28 -1.01
C VAL A 18 8.47 3.70 -1.45
N PHE A 19 9.32 4.37 -2.22
CA PHE A 19 9.05 5.70 -2.74
C PHE A 19 7.83 5.72 -3.67
N VAL A 20 7.77 4.78 -4.63
CA VAL A 20 6.61 4.63 -5.53
C VAL A 20 5.36 4.30 -4.74
N ASN A 21 5.44 3.41 -3.75
CA ASN A 21 4.32 3.10 -2.87
C ASN A 21 3.79 4.34 -2.13
N ALA A 22 4.69 5.19 -1.63
CA ALA A 22 4.32 6.44 -0.97
C ALA A 22 3.63 7.42 -1.93
N PHE A 23 4.05 7.48 -3.19
CA PHE A 23 3.39 8.28 -4.22
C PHE A 23 1.96 7.80 -4.49
N VAL A 24 1.77 6.48 -4.60
CA VAL A 24 0.45 5.87 -4.79
C VAL A 24 -0.48 6.13 -3.59
N SER A 25 0.04 6.17 -2.37
CA SER A 25 -0.76 6.50 -1.18
C SER A 25 -1.46 7.86 -1.27
N PHE A 26 -0.93 8.81 -2.05
CA PHE A 26 -1.57 10.11 -2.25
C PHE A 26 -2.90 10.02 -3.02
N VAL A 27 -3.10 8.95 -3.80
CA VAL A 27 -4.34 8.68 -4.54
C VAL A 27 -5.55 8.63 -3.60
N PHE A 28 -5.39 8.21 -2.34
CA PHE A 28 -6.49 8.20 -1.36
C PHE A 28 -7.11 9.59 -1.18
N VAL A 29 -6.31 10.67 -1.17
CA VAL A 29 -6.82 12.04 -1.03
C VAL A 29 -7.71 12.40 -2.23
N PHE A 30 -7.27 12.06 -3.44
CA PHE A 30 -8.04 12.30 -4.66
C PHE A 30 -9.28 11.44 -4.75
N VAL A 31 -9.24 10.18 -4.27
CA VAL A 31 -10.43 9.33 -4.20
C VAL A 31 -11.47 9.96 -3.29
N PHE A 32 -11.09 10.45 -2.11
CA PHE A 32 -12.02 11.15 -1.22
C PHE A 32 -12.63 12.39 -1.91
N LEU A 33 -11.80 13.23 -2.53
CA LEU A 33 -12.27 14.41 -3.26
C LEU A 33 -13.16 14.06 -4.46
N TYR A 34 -12.88 12.94 -5.14
CA TYR A 34 -13.68 12.44 -6.24
C TYR A 34 -15.07 11.97 -5.77
N LEU A 35 -15.13 11.32 -4.60
CA LEU A 35 -16.38 10.89 -4.00
C LEU A 35 -17.23 12.09 -3.59
N THR A 36 -16.64 13.10 -2.96
CA THR A 36 -17.37 14.27 -2.45
C THR A 36 -17.69 15.32 -3.51
N GLY A 37 -16.83 15.50 -4.51
CA GLY A 37 -17.03 16.46 -5.59
C GLY A 37 -17.88 15.88 -6.73
N PRO A 38 -17.26 15.26 -7.77
CA PRO A 38 -17.96 14.74 -8.94
C PRO A 38 -19.10 13.74 -8.66
N ARG A 39 -18.96 12.90 -7.62
CA ARG A 39 -20.03 11.96 -7.23
C ARG A 39 -21.03 12.53 -6.25
N GLY A 40 -20.77 13.70 -5.66
CA GLY A 40 -21.67 14.37 -4.72
C GLY A 40 -22.00 13.55 -3.47
N ILE A 41 -21.16 12.58 -3.10
CA ILE A 41 -21.37 11.76 -1.90
C ILE A 41 -21.10 12.63 -0.67
N GLU A 42 -21.96 12.52 0.34
CA GLU A 42 -21.78 13.21 1.61
C GLU A 42 -20.41 12.87 2.25
N ALA A 43 -19.74 13.88 2.83
CA ALA A 43 -18.42 13.71 3.44
C ALA A 43 -18.38 12.60 4.51
N GLY A 44 -19.46 12.41 5.28
CA GLY A 44 -19.57 11.33 6.26
C GLY A 44 -19.53 9.95 5.60
N ALA A 45 -20.33 9.74 4.54
CA ALA A 45 -20.35 8.49 3.79
C ALA A 45 -19.04 8.24 3.04
N ALA A 46 -18.44 9.27 2.43
CA ALA A 46 -17.12 9.18 1.82
C ALA A 46 -16.05 8.80 2.85
N GLY A 47 -16.11 9.39 4.05
CA GLY A 47 -15.22 9.06 5.17
C GLY A 47 -15.35 7.60 5.60
N LEU A 48 -16.57 7.05 5.66
CA LEU A 48 -16.81 5.64 5.94
C LEU A 48 -16.21 4.72 4.87
N VAL A 49 -16.36 5.06 3.59
CA VAL A 49 -15.76 4.29 2.48
C VAL A 49 -14.23 4.28 2.60
N MET A 50 -13.62 5.44 2.86
CA MET A 50 -12.18 5.56 3.06
C MET A 50 -11.70 4.81 4.31
N GLY A 51 -12.47 4.86 5.40
CA GLY A 51 -12.20 4.12 6.63
C GLY A 51 -12.26 2.60 6.42
N ALA A 52 -13.26 2.12 5.70
CA ALA A 52 -13.38 0.70 5.32
C ALA A 52 -12.21 0.26 4.43
N ALA A 53 -11.80 1.09 3.47
CA ALA A 53 -10.61 0.82 2.66
C ALA A 53 -9.33 0.74 3.52
N GLY A 54 -9.16 1.65 4.49
CA GLY A 54 -8.06 1.62 5.45
C GLY A 54 -8.04 0.36 6.31
N LEU A 55 -9.20 -0.08 6.81
CA LEU A 55 -9.33 -1.35 7.55
C LEU A 55 -8.96 -2.55 6.66
N GLY A 56 -9.38 -2.55 5.39
CA GLY A 56 -9.01 -3.56 4.42
C GLY A 56 -7.49 -3.64 4.21
N LEU A 57 -6.80 -2.50 4.11
CA LEU A 57 -5.34 -2.45 4.02
C LEU A 57 -4.67 -3.02 5.27
N MET A 58 -5.18 -2.68 6.46
CA MET A 58 -4.63 -3.22 7.70
C MET A 58 -4.79 -4.74 7.77
N ALA A 59 -5.99 -5.25 7.49
CA ALA A 59 -6.26 -6.69 7.44
C ALA A 59 -5.38 -7.40 6.40
N GLY A 60 -5.19 -6.79 5.23
CA GLY A 60 -4.31 -7.27 4.17
C GLY A 60 -2.84 -7.36 4.62
N ASN A 61 -2.34 -6.34 5.32
CA ASN A 61 -0.96 -6.36 5.84
C ASN A 61 -0.76 -7.44 6.90
N PHE A 62 -1.71 -7.61 7.84
CA PHE A 62 -1.62 -8.65 8.86
C PHE A 62 -1.65 -10.05 8.25
N THR A 63 -2.59 -10.30 7.34
CA THR A 63 -2.71 -11.60 6.69
C THR A 63 -1.52 -11.88 5.77
N GLY A 64 -1.13 -10.92 4.92
CA GLY A 64 0.03 -11.04 4.04
C GLY A 64 1.34 -11.27 4.78
N GLY A 65 1.56 -10.56 5.89
CA GLY A 65 2.72 -10.77 6.76
C GLY A 65 2.73 -12.17 7.38
N TRP A 66 1.61 -12.60 7.96
CA TRP A 66 1.48 -13.94 8.53
C TRP A 66 1.73 -15.06 7.49
N PHE A 67 1.18 -14.92 6.28
CA PHE A 67 1.45 -15.85 5.18
C PHE A 67 2.90 -15.78 4.71
N GLY A 68 3.51 -14.59 4.68
CA GLY A 68 4.92 -14.37 4.33
C GLY A 68 5.88 -15.03 5.31
N ASP A 69 5.55 -14.98 6.60
CA ASP A 69 6.34 -15.58 7.68
C ASP A 69 6.22 -17.11 7.67
N ARG A 70 5.01 -17.64 7.40
CA ARG A 70 4.76 -19.08 7.45
C ARG A 70 5.18 -19.85 6.19
N TYR A 71 4.97 -19.29 5.00
CA TYR A 71 5.18 -19.99 3.72
C TYR A 71 6.38 -19.46 2.91
N GLY A 72 7.06 -18.45 3.45
CA GLY A 72 8.22 -17.80 2.83
C GLY A 72 7.83 -16.63 1.93
N HIS A 73 8.47 -15.48 2.14
CA HIS A 73 8.12 -14.20 1.52
C HIS A 73 8.04 -14.26 -0.01
N ARG A 74 8.97 -14.96 -0.68
CA ARG A 74 9.00 -15.02 -2.16
C ARG A 74 7.76 -15.71 -2.75
N ARG A 75 7.26 -16.78 -2.12
CA ARG A 75 6.09 -17.52 -2.61
C ARG A 75 4.81 -16.72 -2.37
N THR A 76 4.69 -16.13 -1.19
CA THR A 76 3.55 -15.29 -0.81
C THR A 76 3.45 -14.06 -1.71
N LEU A 77 4.57 -13.39 -2.02
CA LEU A 77 4.60 -12.25 -2.93
C LEU A 77 4.16 -12.62 -4.35
N LEU A 78 4.63 -13.75 -4.89
CA LEU A 78 4.22 -14.22 -6.23
C LEU A 78 2.74 -14.61 -6.28
N ALA A 79 2.24 -15.27 -5.24
CA ALA A 79 0.82 -15.63 -5.14
C ALA A 79 -0.07 -14.38 -5.02
N ALA A 80 0.33 -13.41 -4.20
CA ALA A 80 -0.38 -12.14 -4.07
C ALA A 80 -0.41 -11.37 -5.40
N ALA A 81 0.71 -11.31 -6.13
CA ALA A 81 0.79 -10.64 -7.42
C ALA A 81 0.01 -11.35 -8.55
N ALA A 82 -0.28 -12.65 -8.41
CA ALA A 82 -1.07 -13.40 -9.39
C ALA A 82 -2.58 -13.37 -9.11
N CYS A 83 -2.98 -13.25 -7.84
CA CYS A 83 -4.38 -13.23 -7.43
C CYS A 83 -4.98 -11.82 -7.28
N GLY A 84 -4.16 -10.79 -7.13
CA GLY A 84 -4.59 -9.38 -7.08
C GLY A 84 -4.72 -8.79 -8.48
#